data_AF-A0A7S2CP66-F1
#
_entry.id   AF-A0A7S2CP66-F1
#
_cell.length_a   1.000
_cell.length_b   1.000
_cell.length_c   1.000
_cell.angle_alpha   90.00
_cell.angle_beta   90.00
_cell.angle_gamma   90.00
#
_symmetry.space_group_name_H-M   'P 1'
#
loop_
_entity.id
_entity.type
_entity.pdbx_description
1 polymer ?
#
loop_
_entity_poly.entity_id
_entity_poly.type
_entity_poly.pdbx_seq_one_letter_code
_entity_poly.pdbx_strand_id
1 'polypeptide(L)'
;MGIASPQVWRFFMDNFGDLWCIKAPEADEELAELHLLTKYSNYQNFTYHAHLGVDPDVLQEAFVFMTPARDLLAVQTTGTAQGRTLVHTFSKSSGYRNRSAVADTGIVTQSPADQFVMKHNGDLLYVMRPRENTTLQHTYIAVLSQHSGYERIVAEHTTAFRL
;
A
#
# COMPACT_ATOMS: atom_id res chain seq x y z
N MET A 1 7.33 -5.73 -1.13
CA MET A 1 7.79 -4.35 -1.38
C MET A 1 6.70 -3.65 -2.18
N GLY A 2 6.19 -2.51 -1.72
CA GLY A 2 5.22 -1.71 -2.49
C GLY A 2 5.95 -0.72 -3.40
N ILE A 3 5.44 -0.49 -4.61
CA ILE A 3 5.98 0.52 -5.53
C ILE A 3 5.00 1.69 -5.55
N ALA A 4 5.44 2.90 -5.21
CA ALA A 4 4.70 4.14 -5.49
C ALA A 4 5.12 4.64 -6.88
N SER A 5 4.20 4.72 -7.83
CA SER A 5 4.45 5.27 -9.16
C SER A 5 3.12 5.50 -9.89
N PRO A 6 3.00 6.57 -10.70
CA PRO A 6 1.81 6.88 -11.51
C PRO A 6 1.69 5.99 -12.75
N GLN A 7 2.07 4.71 -12.66
CA GLN A 7 1.93 3.78 -13.77
C GLN A 7 0.46 3.41 -13.95
N VAL A 8 0.01 3.37 -15.20
CA VAL A 8 -1.32 2.90 -15.58
C VAL A 8 -1.58 1.49 -15.04
N TRP A 9 -0.55 0.67 -14.87
CA TRP A 9 -0.65 -0.69 -14.33
C TRP A 9 0.31 -0.89 -13.16
N ARG A 10 -0.19 -1.48 -12.07
CA ARG A 10 0.57 -1.73 -10.85
C ARG A 10 0.41 -3.19 -10.43
N PHE A 11 1.50 -3.94 -10.52
CA PHE A 11 1.50 -5.37 -10.27
C PHE A 11 2.05 -5.72 -8.89
N PHE A 12 1.46 -6.73 -8.25
CA PHE A 12 1.98 -7.32 -7.02
C PHE A 12 1.57 -8.78 -6.90
N MET A 13 2.33 -9.55 -6.11
CA MET A 13 2.03 -10.95 -5.83
C MET A 13 1.45 -11.06 -4.43
N ASP A 14 0.44 -11.93 -4.25
CA ASP A 14 0.00 -12.30 -2.90
C ASP A 14 0.81 -13.48 -2.34
N ASN A 15 0.56 -13.84 -1.08
CA ASN A 15 1.26 -14.95 -0.41
C ASN A 15 0.95 -16.33 -1.00
N PHE A 16 -0.04 -16.45 -1.89
CA PHE A 16 -0.37 -17.69 -2.58
C PHE A 16 0.36 -17.81 -3.92
N GLY A 17 1.05 -16.74 -4.35
CA GLY A 17 1.70 -16.66 -5.64
C GLY A 17 0.73 -16.31 -6.76
N ASP A 18 -0.43 -15.72 -6.46
CA ASP A 18 -1.33 -15.19 -7.48
C ASP A 18 -0.88 -13.77 -7.87
N LEU A 19 -0.99 -13.43 -9.15
CA LEU A 19 -0.65 -12.13 -9.71
C LEU A 19 -1.88 -11.22 -9.62
N TRP A 20 -1.71 -10.11 -8.94
CA TRP A 20 -2.69 -9.05 -8.86
C TRP A 20 -2.21 -7.84 -9.65
N CYS A 21 -3.16 -7.13 -10.24
CA CYS A 21 -2.88 -5.86 -10.88
C CYS A 21 -3.95 -4.83 -10.55
N ILE A 22 -3.53 -3.59 -10.35
CA ILE A 22 -4.40 -2.43 -10.36
C ILE A 22 -4.14 -1.65 -11.64
N LYS A 23 -5.20 -1.40 -12.40
CA LYS A 23 -5.19 -0.52 -13.56
C LYS A 23 -5.75 0.84 -13.11
N ALA A 24 -4.99 1.92 -13.26
CA ALA A 24 -5.52 3.27 -13.12
C ALA A 24 -6.49 3.57 -14.28
N PRO A 25 -7.53 4.39 -14.06
CA PRO A 25 -8.46 4.72 -15.14
C PRO A 25 -7.75 5.43 -16.29
N GLU A 26 -8.14 5.11 -17.52
CA GLU A 26 -7.82 5.90 -18.71
C GLU A 26 -8.67 7.18 -18.79
N ALA A 27 -8.37 8.08 -19.74
CA ALA A 27 -9.00 9.40 -19.82
C ALA A 27 -10.53 9.38 -19.99
N ASP A 28 -11.09 8.27 -20.46
CA ASP A 28 -12.51 7.98 -20.67
C ASP A 28 -13.09 7.00 -19.65
N GLU A 29 -12.30 6.57 -18.66
CA GLU A 29 -12.74 5.70 -17.56
C GLU A 29 -12.85 6.51 -16.25
N GLU A 30 -13.84 6.21 -15.43
CA GLU A 30 -14.03 6.91 -14.15
C GLU A 30 -13.36 6.21 -12.97
N LEU A 31 -13.11 4.90 -13.07
CA LEU A 31 -12.70 4.07 -11.94
C LEU A 31 -11.49 3.20 -12.28
N ALA A 32 -10.58 3.06 -11.31
CA ALA A 32 -9.52 2.08 -11.37
C ALA A 32 -10.08 0.65 -11.37
N GLU A 33 -9.32 -0.30 -11.92
CA GLU A 33 -9.70 -1.72 -11.96
C GLU A 33 -8.74 -2.57 -11.16
N LEU A 34 -9.24 -3.66 -10.59
CA LEU A 34 -8.47 -4.71 -9.95
C LEU A 34 -8.61 -6.00 -10.75
N HIS A 35 -7.48 -6.62 -11.05
CA HIS A 35 -7.38 -7.86 -11.81
C HIS A 35 -6.63 -8.92 -11.01
N LEU A 36 -7.07 -10.19 -11.09
CA LEU A 36 -6.43 -11.34 -10.46
C LEU A 36 -6.23 -12.48 -11.46
N LEU A 37 -4.98 -12.89 -11.61
CA LEU A 37 -4.55 -14.03 -12.39
C LEU A 37 -3.88 -15.04 -11.45
N THR A 38 -4.38 -16.27 -11.40
CA THR A 38 -3.83 -17.28 -10.49
C THR A 38 -2.65 -18.02 -11.11
N LYS A 39 -1.73 -18.50 -10.26
CA LYS A 39 -0.68 -19.44 -10.73
C LYS A 39 -1.25 -20.74 -11.28
N TYR A 40 -2.43 -21.18 -10.80
CA TYR A 40 -3.08 -22.41 -11.25
C TYR A 40 -3.54 -22.33 -12.71
N SER A 41 -3.94 -21.15 -13.18
CA SER A 41 -4.23 -20.91 -14.59
C SER A 41 -2.97 -20.61 -15.41
N ASN A 42 -1.76 -20.77 -14.84
CA ASN A 42 -0.50 -20.27 -15.41
C ASN A 42 -0.58 -18.79 -15.80
N TYR A 43 -1.33 -18.01 -15.03
CA TYR A 43 -1.61 -16.60 -15.32
C TYR A 43 -2.19 -16.35 -16.72
N GLN A 44 -2.96 -17.30 -17.26
CA GLN A 44 -3.57 -17.17 -18.59
C GLN A 44 -5.00 -16.64 -18.56
N ASN A 45 -5.66 -16.65 -17.40
CA ASN A 45 -7.06 -16.23 -17.25
C ASN A 45 -7.22 -15.24 -16.11
N PHE A 46 -8.02 -14.20 -16.34
CA PHE A 46 -8.60 -13.38 -15.28
C PHE A 46 -9.58 -14.23 -14.47
N THR A 47 -9.19 -14.57 -13.26
CA THR A 47 -10.03 -15.34 -12.32
C THR A 47 -10.92 -14.44 -11.47
N TYR A 48 -10.55 -13.16 -11.35
CA TYR A 48 -11.37 -12.10 -10.80
C TYR A 48 -11.01 -10.78 -11.46
N HIS A 49 -12.03 -9.95 -11.70
CA HIS A 49 -11.87 -8.57 -12.12
C HIS A 49 -12.99 -7.73 -11.54
N ALA A 50 -12.69 -6.49 -11.13
CA ALA A 50 -13.69 -5.56 -10.61
C ALA A 50 -13.24 -4.10 -10.74
N HIS A 51 -14.20 -3.18 -10.85
CA HIS A 51 -13.94 -1.77 -10.60
C HIS A 51 -13.72 -1.54 -9.11
N LEU A 52 -12.70 -0.73 -8.80
CA LEU A 52 -12.39 -0.29 -7.45
C LEU A 52 -13.21 0.95 -7.12
N GLY A 53 -13.85 0.95 -5.95
CA GLY A 53 -14.50 2.14 -5.40
C GLY A 53 -13.49 3.08 -4.73
N VAL A 54 -12.37 3.33 -5.40
CA VAL A 54 -11.28 4.18 -4.93
C VAL A 54 -11.23 5.42 -5.78
N ASP A 55 -11.06 6.56 -5.11
CA ASP A 55 -10.76 7.81 -5.79
C ASP A 55 -9.40 7.64 -6.51
N PRO A 56 -9.32 7.85 -7.84
CA PRO A 56 -8.07 7.73 -8.59
C PRO A 56 -6.91 8.53 -7.98
N ASP A 57 -7.19 9.69 -7.36
CA ASP A 57 -6.18 10.54 -6.74
C ASP A 57 -5.53 9.89 -5.52
N VAL A 58 -6.24 8.99 -4.83
CA VAL A 58 -5.65 8.20 -3.75
C VAL A 58 -4.62 7.22 -4.30
N LEU A 59 -4.82 6.68 -5.51
CA LEU A 59 -3.94 5.66 -6.07
C LEU A 59 -2.71 6.19 -6.80
N GLN A 60 -2.73 7.43 -7.31
CA GLN A 60 -1.66 7.95 -8.18
C GLN A 60 -0.26 7.77 -7.56
N GLU A 61 -0.12 8.03 -6.25
CA GLU A 61 1.17 7.99 -5.54
C GLU A 61 1.14 7.12 -4.27
N ALA A 62 0.03 6.44 -3.98
CA ALA A 62 -0.02 5.56 -2.80
C ALA A 62 0.89 4.34 -2.99
N PHE A 63 1.39 3.76 -1.90
CA PHE A 63 1.86 2.37 -1.91
C PHE A 63 0.65 1.44 -1.84
N VAL A 64 0.65 0.34 -2.58
CA VAL A 64 -0.48 -0.58 -2.59
C VAL A 64 -0.07 -1.98 -2.15
N PHE A 65 -0.89 -2.58 -1.30
CA PHE A 65 -0.65 -3.90 -0.71
C PHE A 65 -1.93 -4.73 -0.67
N MET A 66 -1.74 -6.05 -0.68
CA MET A 66 -2.77 -7.01 -0.33
C MET A 66 -2.52 -7.52 1.09
N THR A 67 -3.53 -7.47 1.96
CA THR A 67 -3.43 -8.05 3.31
C THR A 67 -3.49 -9.58 3.24
N PRO A 68 -3.11 -10.31 4.30
CA PRO A 68 -3.32 -11.76 4.38
C PRO A 68 -4.80 -12.18 4.22
N ALA A 69 -5.74 -11.33 4.64
CA ALA A 69 -7.18 -11.52 4.44
C ALA A 69 -7.64 -11.24 3.00
N ARG A 70 -6.72 -10.83 2.12
CA ARG A 70 -6.95 -10.37 0.75
C ARG A 70 -7.79 -9.09 0.66
N ASP A 71 -7.69 -8.21 1.66
CA ASP A 71 -8.16 -6.83 1.52
C ASP A 71 -7.10 -5.97 0.83
N LEU A 72 -7.53 -4.99 0.06
CA LEU A 72 -6.63 -4.07 -0.61
C LEU A 72 -6.36 -2.86 0.27
N LEU A 73 -5.08 -2.51 0.45
CA LEU A 73 -4.67 -1.28 1.13
C LEU A 73 -4.02 -0.31 0.14
N ALA A 74 -4.42 0.95 0.19
CA ALA A 74 -3.70 2.06 -0.41
C ALA A 74 -3.13 2.95 0.71
N VAL A 75 -1.81 3.03 0.80
CA VAL A 75 -1.07 3.86 1.76
C VAL A 75 -0.72 5.17 1.06
N GLN A 76 -1.54 6.18 1.29
CA GLN A 76 -1.41 7.50 0.68
C GLN A 76 -0.48 8.37 1.54
N THR A 77 0.59 8.88 0.93
CA THR A 77 1.61 9.71 1.59
C THR A 77 1.67 11.14 1.04
N THR A 78 1.00 11.41 -0.08
CA THR A 78 0.95 12.70 -0.76
C THR A 78 -0.51 13.15 -0.92
N GLY A 79 -0.73 14.47 -1.10
CA GLY A 79 -2.07 15.02 -1.25
C GLY A 79 -2.94 14.95 0.02
N THR A 80 -2.33 14.64 1.18
CA THR A 80 -3.00 14.56 2.48
C THR A 80 -2.77 15.83 3.30
N ALA A 81 -3.68 16.13 4.24
CA ALA A 81 -3.50 17.23 5.17
C ALA A 81 -2.19 17.08 5.96
N GLN A 82 -1.33 18.10 5.91
CA GLN A 82 -0.05 18.18 6.62
C GLN A 82 0.95 17.03 6.29
N GLY A 83 0.81 16.35 5.15
CA GLY A 83 1.71 15.27 4.74
C GLY A 83 1.59 14.00 5.58
N ARG A 84 0.46 13.82 6.27
CA ARG A 84 0.19 12.64 7.10
C ARG A 84 -0.07 11.41 6.23
N THR A 85 0.42 10.25 6.66
CA THR A 85 0.21 9.00 5.95
C THR A 85 -1.14 8.41 6.34
N LEU A 86 -1.99 8.20 5.33
CA LEU A 86 -3.31 7.58 5.48
C LEU A 86 -3.31 6.17 4.89
N VAL A 87 -3.94 5.23 5.57
CA VAL A 87 -4.18 3.87 5.06
C VAL A 87 -5.65 3.74 4.71
N HIS A 88 -5.96 3.60 3.43
CA HIS A 88 -7.30 3.32 2.93
C HIS A 88 -7.46 1.81 2.75
N THR A 89 -8.51 1.22 3.30
CA THR A 89 -8.81 -0.22 3.18
C THR A 89 -10.02 -0.44 2.30
N PHE A 90 -9.92 -1.40 1.39
CA PHE A 90 -11.01 -1.88 0.52
C PHE A 90 -11.16 -3.38 0.72
N SER A 91 -12.26 -3.77 1.35
CA SER A 91 -12.45 -5.17 1.76
C SER A 91 -12.75 -6.10 0.59
N LYS A 92 -12.26 -7.33 0.64
CA LYS A 92 -12.68 -8.40 -0.27
C LYS A 92 -14.18 -8.67 -0.17
N SER A 93 -14.74 -8.59 1.04
CA SER A 93 -16.18 -8.84 1.29
C SER A 93 -17.10 -7.84 0.59
N SER A 94 -16.63 -6.61 0.33
CA SER A 94 -17.37 -5.63 -0.47
C SER A 94 -17.11 -5.75 -1.97
N GLY A 95 -16.34 -6.76 -2.40
CA GLY A 95 -15.84 -6.89 -3.76
C GLY A 95 -14.93 -5.73 -4.17
N TYR A 96 -14.27 -5.08 -3.19
CA TYR A 96 -13.42 -3.89 -3.36
C TYR A 96 -14.14 -2.65 -3.91
N ARG A 97 -15.48 -2.66 -3.94
CA ARG A 97 -16.31 -1.58 -4.51
C ARG A 97 -16.51 -0.38 -3.63
N ASN A 98 -16.15 -0.49 -2.34
CA ASN A 98 -16.27 0.60 -1.38
C ASN A 98 -15.07 0.58 -0.45
N ARG A 99 -14.58 1.77 -0.10
CA ARG A 99 -13.61 1.95 0.98
C ARG A 99 -14.27 1.60 2.31
N SER A 100 -13.76 0.55 2.97
CA SER A 100 -14.29 0.06 4.24
C SER A 100 -13.70 0.77 5.46
N ALA A 101 -12.49 1.35 5.34
CA ALA A 101 -11.87 2.12 6.41
C ALA A 101 -10.83 3.13 5.88
N VAL A 102 -10.58 4.17 6.66
CA VAL A 102 -9.43 5.08 6.53
C VAL A 102 -8.81 5.24 7.91
N ALA A 103 -7.51 5.04 8.01
CA ALA A 103 -6.76 5.24 9.23
C ALA A 103 -5.66 6.28 9.04
N ASP A 104 -5.54 7.18 10.00
CA ASP A 104 -4.40 8.07 10.13
C ASP A 104 -3.33 7.36 10.96
N THR A 105 -2.18 7.11 10.35
CA THR A 105 -1.12 6.30 10.96
C THR A 105 -0.27 7.05 11.98
N GLY A 106 -0.38 8.39 12.03
CA GLY A 106 0.56 9.23 12.75
C GLY A 106 1.96 9.36 12.11
N ILE A 107 2.24 8.64 11.03
CA ILE A 107 3.51 8.75 10.28
C ILE A 107 3.42 9.94 9.33
N VAL A 108 4.43 10.81 9.39
CA VAL A 108 4.68 11.83 8.36
C VAL A 108 5.86 11.34 7.54
N THR A 109 5.63 10.96 6.29
CA THR A 109 6.74 10.61 5.40
C THR A 109 7.57 11.83 5.15
N GLN A 110 8.87 11.68 5.26
CA GLN A 110 9.76 12.81 5.14
C GLN A 110 10.45 12.84 3.76
N SER A 111 10.48 11.72 3.02
CA SER A 111 11.15 11.62 1.72
C SER A 111 10.39 10.69 0.76
N PRO A 112 10.41 10.94 -0.55
CA PRO A 112 9.96 9.98 -1.56
C PRO A 112 10.72 8.64 -1.53
N ALA A 113 11.92 8.63 -0.92
CA ALA A 113 12.72 7.42 -0.74
C ALA A 113 12.29 6.58 0.48
N ASP A 114 11.36 7.05 1.31
CA ASP A 114 10.80 6.22 2.38
C ASP A 114 9.98 5.07 1.77
N GLN A 115 9.86 3.96 2.48
CA GLN A 115 9.19 2.77 1.96
C GLN A 115 8.20 2.18 2.97
N PHE A 116 7.22 1.47 2.44
CA PHE A 116 6.33 0.61 3.22
C PHE A 116 6.48 -0.84 2.80
N VAL A 117 6.39 -1.75 3.77
CA VAL A 117 6.43 -3.19 3.57
C VAL A 117 5.28 -3.84 4.34
N MET A 118 4.47 -4.63 3.65
CA MET A 118 3.46 -5.49 4.29
C MET A 118 4.14 -6.70 4.93
N LYS A 119 3.94 -6.91 6.24
CA LYS A 119 4.37 -8.11 6.95
C LYS A 119 3.36 -9.25 6.74
N HIS A 120 3.80 -10.49 6.92
CA HIS A 120 2.93 -11.67 6.80
C HIS A 120 1.75 -11.68 7.78
N ASN A 121 1.86 -11.02 8.93
CA ASN A 121 0.77 -10.89 9.90
C ASN A 121 -0.19 -9.72 9.59
N GLY A 122 0.01 -9.00 8.48
CA GLY A 122 -0.85 -7.89 8.06
C GLY A 122 -0.39 -6.51 8.55
N ASP A 123 0.57 -6.44 9.47
CA ASP A 123 1.14 -5.16 9.91
C ASP A 123 1.90 -4.46 8.78
N LEU A 124 1.92 -3.13 8.81
CA LEU A 124 2.75 -2.34 7.90
C LEU A 124 4.05 -1.93 8.60
N LEU A 125 5.18 -2.23 7.97
CA LEU A 125 6.49 -1.72 8.36
C LEU A 125 6.79 -0.46 7.54
N TYR A 126 6.87 0.68 8.20
CA TYR A 126 7.43 1.90 7.64
C TYR A 126 8.95 1.86 7.76
N VAL A 127 9.64 2.27 6.69
CA VAL A 127 11.10 2.31 6.59
C VAL A 127 11.51 3.71 6.15
N MET A 128 12.08 4.48 7.07
CA MET A 128 12.65 5.79 6.81
C MET A 128 14.13 5.66 6.51
N ARG A 129 14.56 6.09 5.32
CA ARG A 129 15.99 6.06 4.95
C ARG A 129 16.75 7.22 5.59
N PRO A 130 18.01 6.99 6.01
CA PRO A 130 18.89 8.05 6.47
C PRO A 130 19.19 9.03 5.33
N ARG A 131 19.51 10.27 5.69
CA ARG A 131 19.73 11.36 4.72
C ARG A 131 21.00 12.12 5.01
N GLU A 132 21.64 12.58 3.94
CA GLU A 132 22.70 13.57 4.06
C GLU A 132 22.18 14.80 4.81
N ASN A 133 23.01 15.35 5.71
CA ASN A 133 22.73 16.52 6.53
C ASN A 133 21.58 16.38 7.55
N THR A 134 21.20 15.15 7.93
CA THR A 134 20.34 14.91 9.10
C THR A 134 21.11 14.21 10.22
N THR A 135 20.63 14.31 11.45
CA THR A 135 21.19 13.55 12.59
C THR A 135 20.89 12.05 12.50
N LEU A 136 19.95 11.65 11.62
CA LEU A 136 19.60 10.27 11.39
C LEU A 136 20.61 9.60 10.43
N GLN A 137 21.63 8.97 11.02
CA GLN A 137 22.68 8.25 10.28
C GLN A 137 22.28 6.82 9.89
N HIS A 138 21.18 6.32 10.45
CA HIS A 138 20.72 4.95 10.30
C HIS A 138 19.28 4.90 9.82
N THR A 139 18.91 3.83 9.10
CA THR A 139 17.51 3.58 8.74
C THR A 139 16.69 3.42 10.01
N TYR A 140 15.58 4.15 10.10
CA TYR A 140 14.58 4.00 11.15
C TYR A 140 13.40 3.19 10.63
N ILE A 141 12.83 2.35 11.48
CA ILE A 141 11.64 1.57 11.19
C ILE A 141 10.55 1.78 12.23
N ALA A 142 9.30 1.73 11.80
CA ALA A 142 8.12 1.71 12.67
C ALA A 142 7.13 0.64 12.20
N VAL A 143 6.50 -0.06 13.13
CA VAL A 143 5.51 -1.11 12.85
C VAL A 143 4.12 -0.59 13.20
N LEU A 144 3.28 -0.41 12.18
CA LEU A 144 1.86 -0.06 12.29
C LEU A 144 1.03 -1.35 12.42
N SER A 145 0.25 -1.45 13.50
CA SER A 145 -0.51 -2.66 13.83
C SER A 145 -1.77 -2.78 12.98
N GLN A 146 -1.94 -3.91 12.30
CA GLN A 146 -3.20 -4.22 11.62
C GLN A 146 -4.36 -4.38 12.60
N HIS A 147 -4.10 -4.91 13.79
CA HIS A 147 -5.12 -5.11 14.81
C HIS A 147 -5.70 -3.79 15.34
N SER A 148 -4.92 -2.71 15.32
CA SER A 148 -5.41 -1.36 15.63
C SER A 148 -5.96 -0.62 14.41
N GLY A 149 -6.18 -1.30 13.28
CA GLY A 149 -6.54 -0.64 12.02
C GLY A 149 -5.46 0.30 11.49
N TYR A 150 -4.18 0.08 11.81
CA TYR A 150 -3.03 0.92 11.45
C TYR A 150 -2.94 2.28 12.16
N GLU A 151 -3.78 2.55 13.15
CA GLU A 151 -3.74 3.81 13.93
C GLU A 151 -2.66 3.86 15.02
N ARG A 152 -1.98 2.73 15.30
CA ARG A 152 -1.01 2.63 16.38
C ARG A 152 0.31 2.02 15.90
N ILE A 153 1.40 2.72 16.23
CA ILE A 153 2.76 2.18 16.17
C ILE A 153 2.96 1.27 17.39
N VAL A 154 3.33 0.01 17.15
CA VAL A 154 3.53 -1.00 18.21
C VAL A 154 5.00 -1.35 18.45
N ALA A 155 5.90 -0.95 17.55
CA ALA A 155 7.35 -1.05 17.70
C ALA A 155 8.04 -0.02 16.82
N GLU A 156 9.17 0.51 17.26
CA GLU A 156 10.01 1.42 16.50
C GLU A 156 11.48 1.26 16.88
N HIS A 157 12.36 1.29 15.89
CA HIS A 157 13.79 1.06 16.10
C HIS A 157 14.65 1.78 15.04
N THR A 158 15.85 2.18 15.43
CA THR A 158 16.93 2.38 14.45
C THR A 158 17.55 1.03 14.12
N THR A 159 18.00 0.87 12.88
CA THR A 159 18.60 -0.37 12.38
C THR A 159 20.10 -0.20 12.15
N ALA A 160 20.81 -1.29 11.92
CA ALA A 160 22.24 -1.23 11.60
C ALA A 160 22.54 -0.68 10.19
N PHE A 161 21.53 -0.58 9.31
CA PHE A 161 21.71 -0.03 7.96
C PHE A 161 21.97 1.47 8.02
N ARG A 162 23.04 1.90 7.35
CA ARG A 162 23.51 3.30 7.26
C ARG A 162 23.58 3.74 5.79
N LEU A 163 23.72 5.04 5.56
CA LEU A 163 24.14 5.59 4.27
C LEU A 163 25.51 5.06 3.85
#